data_AF-R4LG88-F1
#
_entry.id   AF-R4LG88-F1
#
_cell.length_a   1.000
_cell.length_b   1.000
_cell.length_c   1.000
_cell.angle_alpha   90.00
_cell.angle_beta   90.00
_cell.angle_gamma   90.00
#
_symmetry.space_group_name_H-M   'P 1'
#
loop_
_entity.id
_entity.type
_entity.pdbx_description
1 polymer ?
#
loop_
_entity_poly.entity_id
_entity_poly.type
_entity_poly.pdbx_seq_one_letter_code
_entity_poly.pdbx_strand_id
1 'polypeptide(L)'
;MINPGTAPLDDAQPDVAAANLEVFLTAVRDRVPAMGGDPLVRTAELSGDPVRDPAADRDGRFGWDLPFSDGSLLRVLMPGVELSRLRDDISAQAPCLYVNGTACWWNDAVARVAAEGLRMPL
;
A
#
# COMPACT_ATOMS: atom_id res chain seq x y z
N MET A 1 3.89 -12.25 -19.84
CA MET A 1 3.55 -11.84 -18.46
C MET A 1 4.74 -12.18 -17.58
N ILE A 2 5.41 -11.20 -16.96
CA ILE A 2 6.69 -11.41 -16.23
C ILE A 2 6.48 -11.43 -14.70
N ASN A 3 5.40 -10.84 -14.17
CA ASN A 3 5.05 -10.87 -12.75
C ASN A 3 3.66 -11.51 -12.55
N PRO A 4 3.56 -12.74 -12.01
CA PRO A 4 2.26 -13.40 -11.76
C PRO A 4 1.37 -12.65 -10.75
N GLY A 5 1.97 -11.94 -9.78
CA GLY A 5 1.24 -11.16 -8.78
C GLY A 5 0.44 -9.99 -9.36
N THR A 6 0.62 -9.62 -10.63
CA THR A 6 -0.18 -8.58 -11.31
C THR A 6 -1.38 -9.12 -12.08
N ALA A 7 -1.60 -10.43 -12.12
CA ALA A 7 -2.77 -11.01 -12.75
C ALA A 7 -4.07 -10.48 -12.12
N PRO A 8 -5.19 -10.40 -12.88
CA PRO A 8 -6.50 -10.12 -12.33
C PRO A 8 -6.87 -11.07 -11.19
N LEU A 9 -7.57 -10.53 -10.19
CA LEU A 9 -8.01 -11.31 -9.03
C LEU A 9 -9.50 -11.62 -9.18
N ASP A 10 -9.80 -12.90 -9.30
CA ASP A 10 -11.17 -13.39 -9.25
C ASP A 10 -11.73 -13.26 -7.82
N ASP A 11 -13.06 -13.12 -7.74
CA ASP A 11 -13.83 -13.03 -6.49
C ASP A 11 -13.38 -11.94 -5.51
N ALA A 12 -12.74 -10.88 -6.02
CA ALA A 12 -12.24 -9.79 -5.21
C ALA A 12 -13.39 -8.96 -4.61
N GLN A 13 -13.35 -8.72 -3.29
CA GLN A 13 -14.37 -8.02 -2.54
C GLN A 13 -13.86 -6.68 -1.97
N PRO A 14 -14.61 -5.57 -2.11
CA PRO A 14 -14.20 -4.26 -1.61
C PRO A 14 -14.07 -4.23 -0.08
N ASP A 15 -14.94 -4.93 0.64
CA ASP A 15 -14.90 -4.96 2.12
C ASP A 15 -13.66 -5.72 2.63
N VAL A 16 -13.24 -6.77 1.92
CA VAL A 16 -11.99 -7.48 2.21
C VAL A 16 -10.78 -6.59 1.94
N ALA A 17 -10.80 -5.81 0.86
CA ALA A 17 -9.74 -4.86 0.57
C ALA A 17 -9.65 -3.74 1.62
N ALA A 18 -10.80 -3.26 2.13
CA ALA A 18 -10.84 -2.29 3.22
C ALA A 18 -10.23 -2.85 4.52
N ALA A 19 -10.59 -4.09 4.89
CA ALA A 19 -10.00 -4.76 6.05
C ALA A 19 -8.48 -4.98 5.88
N ASN A 20 -8.05 -5.38 4.69
CA ASN A 20 -6.62 -5.50 4.36
C ASN A 20 -5.89 -4.16 4.46
N LEU A 21 -6.53 -3.06 4.05
CA LEU A 21 -5.97 -1.72 4.15
C LEU A 21 -5.70 -1.33 5.60
N GLU A 22 -6.60 -1.61 6.54
CA GLU A 22 -6.37 -1.33 7.96
C GLU A 22 -5.13 -2.05 8.52
N VAL A 23 -4.98 -3.33 8.17
CA VAL A 23 -3.81 -4.12 8.54
C VAL A 23 -2.54 -3.55 7.87
N PHE A 24 -2.65 -3.12 6.62
CA PHE A 24 -1.55 -2.52 5.87
C PHE A 24 -1.07 -1.22 6.52
N LEU A 25 -1.98 -0.31 6.87
CA LEU A 25 -1.65 0.96 7.51
C LEU A 25 -1.02 0.74 8.90
N THR A 26 -1.46 -0.29 9.62
CA THR A 26 -0.83 -0.69 10.88
C THR A 26 0.62 -1.13 10.65
N ALA A 27 0.85 -2.00 9.67
CA ALA A 27 2.21 -2.43 9.30
C ALA A 27 3.12 -1.28 8.83
N VAL A 28 2.57 -0.30 8.10
CA VAL A 28 3.30 0.92 7.69
C VAL A 28 3.72 1.73 8.92
N ARG A 29 2.80 1.98 9.86
CA ARG A 29 3.08 2.75 11.08
C ARG A 29 4.13 2.03 11.95
N ASP A 30 4.06 0.72 12.06
CA ASP A 30 5.04 -0.09 12.80
C ASP A 30 6.44 -0.08 12.14
N ARG A 31 6.51 0.13 10.82
CA ARG A 31 7.77 0.15 10.06
C ARG A 31 8.55 1.45 10.24
N VAL A 32 7.87 2.59 10.39
CA VAL A 32 8.49 3.94 10.42
C VAL A 32 9.55 4.08 11.53
N PRO A 33 9.31 3.70 12.79
CA PRO A 33 10.34 3.80 13.84
C PRO A 33 11.61 2.99 13.55
N ALA A 34 11.46 1.87 12.84
CA ALA A 34 12.57 0.99 12.47
C ALA A 34 13.41 1.52 11.29
N MET A 35 13.03 2.63 10.66
CA MET A 35 13.77 3.22 9.55
C MET A 35 14.83 4.24 10.00
N GLY A 36 14.76 4.73 11.24
CA GLY A 36 15.69 5.74 11.78
C GLY A 36 15.48 7.12 11.15
N GLY A 37 15.47 8.18 11.97
CA GLY A 37 15.35 9.55 11.48
C GLY A 37 16.73 10.14 11.20
N ASP A 38 17.04 10.42 9.93
CA ASP A 38 18.07 11.39 9.59
C ASP A 38 17.45 12.81 9.69
N PRO A 39 18.03 13.75 10.45
CA PRO A 39 17.50 15.11 10.58
C PRO A 39 17.46 15.89 9.25
N LEU A 40 18.12 15.42 8.18
CA LEU A 40 18.08 16.02 6.85
C LEU A 40 16.94 15.48 5.95
N VAL A 41 16.16 14.54 6.46
CA VAL A 41 15.09 13.89 5.73
C VAL A 41 13.75 14.52 6.11
N ARG A 42 12.87 14.75 5.13
CA ARG A 42 11.49 15.17 5.36
C ARG A 42 10.83 14.19 6.31
N THR A 43 10.01 14.66 7.24
CA THR A 43 9.17 13.80 8.06
C THR A 43 7.71 14.18 7.81
N ALA A 44 7.06 13.47 6.89
CA ALA A 44 5.63 13.53 6.69
C ALA A 44 5.01 12.21 7.18
N GLU A 45 3.99 12.30 8.00
CA GLU A 45 3.31 11.13 8.58
C GLU A 45 2.00 10.90 7.86
N LEU A 46 1.51 9.66 7.82
CA LEU A 46 0.14 9.39 7.41
C LEU A 46 -0.82 10.13 8.34
N SER A 47 -1.64 11.01 7.78
CA SER A 47 -2.57 11.87 8.52
C SER A 47 -3.99 11.68 7.99
N GLY A 48 -4.97 11.64 8.88
CA GLY A 48 -6.38 11.48 8.51
C GLY A 48 -6.72 10.07 8.01
N ASP A 49 -7.96 9.93 7.55
CA ASP A 49 -8.50 8.66 7.07
C ASP A 49 -8.21 8.46 5.57
N PRO A 50 -7.93 7.22 5.13
CA PRO A 50 -7.87 6.89 3.71
C PRO A 50 -9.17 7.26 2.98
N VAL A 51 -9.04 7.93 1.85
CA VAL A 51 -10.19 8.31 1.02
C VAL A 51 -10.36 7.32 -0.11
N ARG A 52 -11.51 6.65 -0.16
CA ARG A 52 -11.83 5.67 -1.21
C ARG A 52 -12.04 6.37 -2.56
N ASP A 53 -11.37 5.91 -3.62
CA ASP A 53 -11.56 6.35 -5.01
C ASP A 53 -11.98 5.17 -5.91
N PRO A 54 -13.31 4.93 -6.11
CA PRO A 54 -13.80 3.85 -6.96
C PRO A 54 -13.35 3.93 -8.41
N ALA A 55 -13.01 5.12 -8.92
CA ALA A 55 -12.55 5.28 -10.29
C ALA A 55 -11.12 4.73 -10.50
N ALA A 56 -10.37 4.50 -9.42
CA ALA A 56 -9.04 3.92 -9.46
C ALA A 56 -9.02 2.38 -9.39
N ASP A 57 -10.18 1.75 -9.22
CA ASP A 57 -10.28 0.29 -9.12
C ASP A 57 -9.83 -0.39 -10.41
N ARG A 58 -9.10 -1.50 -10.26
CA ARG A 58 -8.70 -2.33 -11.39
C ARG A 58 -8.37 -3.74 -10.95
N ASP A 59 -8.75 -4.72 -11.79
CA ASP A 59 -8.24 -6.09 -11.70
C ASP A 59 -8.42 -6.73 -10.30
N GLY A 60 -9.52 -6.42 -9.61
CA GLY A 60 -9.77 -6.88 -8.23
C GLY A 60 -8.95 -6.20 -7.13
N ARG A 61 -8.34 -5.05 -7.43
CA ARG A 61 -7.79 -4.12 -6.45
C ARG A 61 -8.62 -2.84 -6.42
N PHE A 62 -8.81 -2.33 -5.21
CA PHE A 62 -9.67 -1.18 -4.93
C PHE A 62 -8.80 0.01 -4.52
N GLY A 63 -9.12 1.22 -4.98
CA GLY A 63 -8.27 2.41 -4.81
C GLY A 63 -8.55 3.23 -3.55
N TRP A 64 -7.50 3.66 -2.85
CA TRP A 64 -7.53 4.64 -1.77
C TRP A 64 -6.43 5.68 -1.91
N ASP A 65 -6.74 6.93 -1.57
CA ASP A 65 -5.77 7.99 -1.38
C ASP A 65 -5.43 8.13 0.10
N LEU A 66 -4.15 8.03 0.42
CA LEU A 66 -3.59 8.13 1.76
C LEU A 66 -3.06 9.55 1.96
N PRO A 67 -3.65 10.35 2.85
CA PRO A 67 -3.15 11.69 3.12
C PRO A 67 -1.92 11.65 4.01
N PHE A 68 -0.95 12.49 3.69
CA PHE A 68 0.21 12.78 4.53
C PHE A 68 0.08 14.16 5.17
N SER A 69 0.74 14.35 6.32
CA SER A 69 0.63 15.55 7.16
C SER A 69 1.10 16.84 6.48
N ASP A 70 1.87 16.73 5.39
CA ASP A 70 2.32 17.86 4.58
C ASP A 70 1.39 18.17 3.39
N GLY A 71 0.23 17.51 3.32
CA GLY A 71 -0.77 17.69 2.26
C GLY A 71 -0.52 16.85 1.01
N SER A 72 0.56 16.08 0.94
CA SER A 72 0.74 15.12 -0.15
C SER A 72 -0.23 13.95 -0.04
N LEU A 73 -0.57 13.35 -1.19
CA LEU A 73 -1.43 12.16 -1.28
C LEU A 73 -0.64 11.03 -1.94
N LEU A 74 -0.75 9.83 -1.37
CA LEU A 74 -0.22 8.60 -1.98
C LEU A 74 -1.38 7.67 -2.29
N ARG A 75 -1.44 7.17 -3.52
CA ARG A 75 -2.49 6.25 -3.96
C ARG A 75 -2.08 4.80 -3.72
N VAL A 76 -2.94 4.03 -3.07
CA VAL A 76 -2.81 2.58 -2.90
C VAL A 76 -3.99 1.87 -3.56
N LEU A 77 -3.73 0.83 -4.35
CA LEU A 77 -4.76 -0.09 -4.80
C LEU A 77 -4.61 -1.42 -4.06
N MET A 78 -5.51 -1.71 -3.12
CA MET A 78 -5.46 -2.88 -2.25
C MET A 78 -6.25 -4.06 -2.84
N PRO A 79 -5.64 -5.26 -2.95
CA PRO A 79 -6.33 -6.49 -3.32
C PRO A 79 -7.50 -6.85 -2.41
N GLY A 80 -8.64 -7.19 -3.00
CA GLY A 80 -9.85 -7.65 -2.30
C GLY A 80 -9.89 -9.15 -2.02
N VAL A 81 -8.76 -9.75 -1.64
CA VAL A 81 -8.66 -11.19 -1.36
C VAL A 81 -8.17 -11.43 0.07
N GLU A 82 -8.38 -12.65 0.57
CA GLU A 82 -7.90 -13.09 1.89
C GLU A 82 -6.47 -12.62 2.19
N LEU A 83 -6.26 -12.04 3.39
CA LEU A 83 -4.97 -11.49 3.81
C LEU A 83 -3.84 -12.54 3.75
N SER A 84 -4.15 -13.81 4.02
CA SER A 84 -3.20 -14.92 3.94
C SER A 84 -2.63 -15.12 2.53
N ARG A 85 -3.40 -14.84 1.47
CA ARG A 85 -2.93 -14.88 0.08
C ARG A 85 -2.06 -13.67 -0.25
N LEU A 86 -2.42 -12.51 0.28
CA LEU A 86 -1.69 -11.26 0.08
C LEU A 86 -0.32 -11.28 0.77
N ARG A 87 -0.21 -11.99 1.89
CA ARG A 87 1.01 -12.14 2.71
C ARG A 87 1.73 -13.47 2.50
N ASP A 88 1.52 -14.13 1.36
CA ASP A 88 2.34 -15.27 0.95
C ASP A 88 3.72 -14.78 0.48
N ASP A 89 4.59 -14.47 1.44
CA ASP A 89 5.91 -13.88 1.19
C ASP A 89 6.92 -14.84 0.50
N ILE A 90 6.48 -16.07 0.20
CA ILE A 90 7.32 -17.11 -0.40
C ILE A 90 6.99 -17.27 -1.89
N SER A 91 5.74 -17.04 -2.26
CA SER A 91 5.26 -17.30 -3.62
C SER A 91 5.28 -16.05 -4.49
N ALA A 92 5.87 -16.18 -5.69
CA ALA A 92 5.71 -15.19 -6.75
C ALA A 92 4.25 -15.02 -7.24
N GLN A 93 3.33 -15.88 -6.80
CA GLN A 93 1.89 -15.81 -7.08
C GLN A 93 1.13 -14.92 -6.09
N ALA A 94 1.77 -14.46 -5.01
CA ALA A 94 1.15 -13.55 -4.07
C ALA A 94 0.65 -12.30 -4.81
N PRO A 95 -0.63 -11.91 -4.66
CA PRO A 95 -1.16 -10.72 -5.29
C PRO A 95 -0.36 -9.47 -4.93
N CYS A 96 0.06 -8.71 -5.94
CA CYS A 96 0.61 -7.39 -5.71
C CYS A 96 -0.52 -6.38 -5.45
N LEU A 97 -0.25 -5.46 -4.53
CA LEU A 97 -0.93 -4.18 -4.46
C LEU A 97 -0.20 -3.17 -5.34
N TYR A 98 -0.84 -2.02 -5.60
CA TYR A 98 -0.17 -0.94 -6.31
C TYR A 98 0.03 0.28 -5.41
N VAL A 99 1.24 0.82 -5.40
CA VAL A 99 1.61 2.06 -4.70
C VAL A 99 2.02 3.08 -5.76
N ASN A 100 1.24 4.17 -5.89
CA ASN A 100 1.37 5.16 -6.97
C ASN A 100 1.53 4.50 -8.36
N GLY A 101 0.68 3.50 -8.63
CA GLY A 101 0.65 2.76 -9.90
C GLY A 101 1.73 1.69 -10.08
N THR A 102 2.72 1.58 -9.17
CA THR A 102 3.76 0.55 -9.23
C THR A 102 3.32 -0.71 -8.48
N ALA A 103 3.44 -1.89 -9.10
CA ALA A 103 3.14 -3.16 -8.45
C ALA A 103 4.18 -3.46 -7.36
N CYS A 104 3.72 -3.76 -6.16
CA CYS A 104 4.56 -4.12 -5.01
C CYS A 104 3.95 -5.32 -4.29
N TRP A 105 4.78 -6.27 -3.88
CA TRP A 105 4.38 -7.25 -2.87
C TRP A 105 4.20 -6.57 -1.51
N TRP A 106 3.52 -7.23 -0.59
CA TRP A 106 3.13 -6.68 0.70
C TRP A 106 4.28 -5.96 1.42
N ASN A 107 5.40 -6.65 1.66
CA ASN A 107 6.54 -6.09 2.41
C ASN A 107 7.19 -4.90 1.70
N ASP A 108 7.33 -4.96 0.36
CA ASP A 108 7.87 -3.85 -0.43
C ASP A 108 6.95 -2.63 -0.41
N ALA A 109 5.64 -2.87 -0.46
CA ALA A 109 4.66 -1.80 -0.39
C ALA A 109 4.66 -1.13 1.00
N VAL A 110 4.73 -1.91 2.08
CA VAL A 110 4.85 -1.41 3.45
C VAL A 110 6.11 -0.54 3.57
N ALA A 111 7.26 -1.06 3.11
CA ALA A 111 8.52 -0.32 3.14
C ALA A 111 8.45 0.96 2.31
N ARG A 112 7.85 0.90 1.12
CA ARG A 112 7.73 2.04 0.21
C ARG A 112 6.83 3.15 0.75
N VAL A 113 5.66 2.80 1.31
CA VAL A 113 4.75 3.80 1.89
C VAL A 113 5.36 4.40 3.16
N ALA A 114 6.02 3.60 4.00
CA ALA A 114 6.77 4.12 5.15
C ALA A 114 7.90 5.07 4.71
N ALA A 115 8.61 4.74 3.63
CA ALA A 115 9.66 5.58 3.06
C ALA A 115 9.13 6.86 2.40
N GLU A 116 7.87 6.91 1.95
CA GLU A 116 7.30 8.09 1.29
C GLU A 116 7.31 9.31 2.21
N GLY A 117 7.03 9.09 3.49
CA GLY A 117 7.12 10.11 4.54
C GLY A 117 8.53 10.63 4.78
N LEU A 118 9.55 9.88 4.33
CA LEU A 118 10.98 10.07 4.59
C LEU A 118 11.77 10.42 3.31
N ARG A 119 11.14 11.03 2.30
CA ARG A 119 11.85 11.42 1.05
C ARG A 119 12.42 12.83 1.15
N MET A 120 13.63 13.06 0.61
CA MET A 120 14.19 14.42 0.54
C MET A 120 13.22 15.36 -0.21
N PRO A 121 12.98 16.58 0.31
CA PRO A 121 12.23 17.58 -0.43
C PRO A 121 12.97 17.94 -1.72
N LEU A 122 12.24 18.00 -2.84
CA LEU A 122 12.75 18.45 -4.14
C LEU A 122 13.11 19.94 -4.12
#